data_AF-A0A4V1RVB6-F1
#
_entry.id   AF-A0A4V1RVB6-F1
#
_cell.length_a   1.000
_cell.length_b   1.000
_cell.length_c   1.000
_cell.angle_alpha   90.00
_cell.angle_beta   90.00
_cell.angle_gamma   90.00
#
_symmetry.space_group_name_H-M   'P 1'
#
loop_
_entity.id
_entity.type
_entity.pdbx_description
1 polymer ?
#
loop_
_entity_poly.entity_id
_entity_poly.type
_entity_poly.pdbx_seq_one_letter_code
_entity_poly.pdbx_strand_id
1 'polypeptide(L)' 'MALSSPPLNDLLTPDQRTAFVANGRWTTAGADIDPSPVVKLFKPDTDATWLLTELEAGEPDRAFGLCDLGLRFPELG' A
#
# COMPACT_ATOMS: atom_id res chain seq x y z
N MET A 1 -15.75 3.81 -20.92
CA MET A 1 -14.38 4.35 -20.92
C MET A 1 -13.97 4.42 -19.45
N ALA A 2 -13.22 3.44 -18.94
CA ALA A 2 -12.72 3.51 -17.57
C ALA A 2 -11.63 4.58 -17.52
N LEU A 3 -11.74 5.54 -16.62
CA LEU A 3 -10.64 6.45 -16.32
C LEU A 3 -9.47 5.60 -15.82
N SER A 4 -8.28 5.79 -16.37
CA SER A 4 -7.08 5.16 -15.84
C SER A 4 -6.92 5.59 -14.39
N SER A 5 -6.75 4.65 -13.47
CA SER A 5 -6.45 4.97 -12.08
C SER A 5 -5.16 5.80 -12.02
N PRO A 6 -5.10 6.85 -11.18
CA PRO A 6 -3.87 7.61 -11.00
C PRO A 6 -2.78 6.71 -10.42
N PRO A 7 -1.49 7.00 -10.71
CA PRO A 7 -0.38 6.28 -10.09
C PRO A 7 -0.41 6.50 -8.57
N LEU A 8 0.11 5.53 -7.82
CA LEU A 8 0.06 5.55 -6.36
C LEU A 8 0.73 6.81 -5.80
N ASN A 9 1.85 7.22 -6.41
CA ASN A 9 2.61 8.38 -5.95
C ASN A 9 1.81 9.70 -6.00
N ASP A 10 0.78 9.80 -6.84
CA ASP A 10 -0.11 10.98 -6.90
C ASP A 10 -1.18 10.98 -5.80
N LEU A 11 -1.38 9.84 -5.13
CA LEU A 11 -2.36 9.66 -4.04
C LEU A 11 -1.75 9.86 -2.64
N LEU A 12 -0.42 10.00 -2.54
CA LEU A 12 0.29 10.05 -1.28
C LEU A 12 0.71 11.47 -0.90
N THR A 13 0.58 11.80 0.38
CA THR A 13 1.28 12.98 0.93
C THR A 13 2.78 12.71 1.08
N PRO A 14 3.62 13.76 1.15
CA PRO A 14 5.06 13.59 1.40
C PRO A 14 5.37 12.78 2.68
N ASP A 15 4.58 12.97 3.73
CA ASP A 15 4.76 12.26 5.00
C ASP A 15 4.38 10.78 4.89
N GLN A 16 3.28 10.47 4.21
CA GLN A 16 2.89 9.09 3.91
C GLN A 16 3.98 8.39 3.09
N ARG A 17 4.48 9.05 2.03
CA ARG A 17 5.57 8.52 1.21
C ARG A 17 6.83 8.27 2.02
N THR A 18 7.17 9.17 2.94
CA THR A 18 8.34 9.02 3.82
C THR A 18 8.19 7.81 4.74
N ALA A 19 7.02 7.61 5.35
CA ALA A 19 6.73 6.45 6.18
C ALA A 19 6.81 5.14 5.38
N PHE A 20 6.18 5.10 4.20
CA PHE A 20 6.24 3.96 3.29
C PHE A 20 7.66 3.52 2.93
N VAL A 21 8.52 4.48 2.57
CA VAL A 21 9.92 4.21 2.21
C VAL A 21 10.72 3.76 3.43
N ALA A 22 10.44 4.31 4.61
CA ALA A 22 11.10 3.88 5.85
C ALA A 22 10.77 2.42 6.16
N ASN A 23 9.50 2.02 6.09
CA ASN A 23 9.07 0.64 6.28
C ASN A 23 9.73 -0.29 5.24
N GLY A 24 9.69 0.08 3.96
CA GLY A 24 10.27 -0.73 2.88
C GLY A 24 11.77 -0.97 3.01
N ARG A 25 12.53 -0.01 3.56
CA ARG A 25 13.97 -0.18 3.84
C ARG A 25 14.21 -1.26 4.88
N TRP A 26 13.42 -1.30 5.95
CA TRP A 26 13.56 -2.31 7.00
C TRP A 26 13.16 -3.71 6.50
N THR A 27 12.02 -3.81 5.80
CA THR A 27 11.57 -5.07 5.19
C THR A 27 12.61 -5.61 4.20
N THR A 28 13.15 -4.74 3.32
CA THR A 28 14.19 -5.13 2.35
C THR A 28 15.49 -5.58 3.02
N ALA A 29 15.83 -5.01 4.18
CA ALA A 29 16.98 -5.43 4.97
C ALA A 29 16.76 -6.77 5.71
N GLY A 30 15.58 -7.39 5.56
CA GLY A 30 15.22 -8.64 6.23
C GLY A 30 14.93 -8.47 7.72
N ALA A 31 14.57 -7.27 8.16
CA ALA A 31 14.17 -7.03 9.54
C ALA A 31 12.84 -7.74 9.85
N ASP A 32 12.76 -8.37 11.02
CA ASP A 32 11.51 -8.94 11.54
C ASP A 32 10.66 -7.81 12.15
N ILE A 33 9.81 -7.22 11.31
CA ILE A 33 8.93 -6.11 11.67
C ILE A 33 7.53 -6.36 11.14
N ASP A 34 6.54 -5.77 11.82
CA ASP A 34 5.14 -5.72 11.40
C ASP A 34 4.74 -4.25 11.25
N PRO A 35 4.95 -3.64 10.06
CA PRO A 35 4.72 -2.21 9.89
C PRO A 35 3.23 -1.89 9.99
N SER A 36 2.91 -0.82 10.74
CA SER A 36 1.52 -0.33 10.78
C SER A 36 1.09 0.22 9.41
N PRO A 37 -0.18 0.02 8.98
CA PRO A 37 -0.69 0.57 7.73
C PRO A 37 -0.53 2.09 7.66
N VAL A 38 0.03 2.57 6.55
CA VAL A 38 0.26 4.01 6.29
C VAL A 38 -0.96 4.64 5.66
N VAL A 39 -1.62 3.92 4.74
CA VAL A 39 -2.86 4.37 4.09
C VAL A 39 -3.86 3.22 3.97
N LYS A 40 -5.13 3.62 3.87
CA LYS A 40 -6.25 2.74 3.53
C LYS A 40 -6.88 3.21 2.23
N LEU A 41 -6.83 2.38 1.19
CA LEU A 41 -7.44 2.67 -0.11
C LEU A 41 -8.74 1.87 -0.27
N PHE A 42 -9.70 2.45 -0.98
CA PHE A 42 -10.96 1.81 -1.33
C PHE A 42 -11.17 1.92 -2.83
N LYS A 43 -11.62 0.84 -3.46
CA LYS A 43 -12.03 0.87 -4.86
C LYS A 43 -13.50 1.31 -4.95
N PRO A 44 -13.84 2.48 -5.53
CA PRO A 44 -15.17 3.09 -5.38
C PRO A 44 -16.36 2.25 -5.87
N ASP A 45 -16.13 1.35 -6.81
CA ASP A 45 -17.13 0.49 -7.46
C ASP A 45 -17.25 -0.91 -6.83
N THR A 46 -16.52 -1.19 -5.75
CA THR A 46 -16.51 -2.50 -5.08
C THR A 46 -16.35 -2.35 -3.57
N ASP A 47 -16.55 -3.42 -2.82
CA ASP A 47 -16.23 -3.46 -1.38
C ASP A 47 -14.72 -3.71 -1.11
N ALA A 48 -13.89 -3.67 -2.15
CA ALA A 48 -12.47 -3.95 -2.02
C ALA A 48 -11.71 -2.82 -1.29
N THR A 49 -10.86 -3.22 -0.35
CA THR A 49 -10.10 -2.35 0.54
C THR A 49 -8.65 -2.84 0.62
N TRP A 50 -7.70 -1.90 0.57
CA TRP A 50 -6.28 -2.18 0.77
C TRP A 50 -5.75 -1.42 1.99
N LEU A 51 -4.96 -2.09 2.82
CA LEU A 51 -4.18 -1.51 3.91
C LEU A 51 -2.71 -1.63 3.53
N LEU A 52 -2.10 -0.54 3.07
CA LEU A 52 -0.75 -0.55 2.52
C LEU A 52 0.27 -0.09 3.55
N THR A 53 1.41 -0.77 3.61
CA THR A 53 2.41 -0.64 4.70
C THR A 53 3.78 -0.17 4.21
N GLU A 54 4.28 -0.65 3.07
CA GLU A 54 5.60 -0.28 2.53
C GLU A 54 5.59 -0.11 1.01
N LEU A 55 6.55 0.68 0.50
CA LEU A 55 6.89 0.73 -0.92
C LEU A 55 8.14 -0.11 -1.21
N GLU A 56 8.15 -0.78 -2.35
CA GLU A 56 9.31 -1.54 -2.81
C GLU A 56 10.48 -0.61 -3.16
N ALA A 57 11.67 -0.96 -2.68
CA ALA A 57 12.88 -0.20 -2.97
C ALA A 57 13.23 -0.31 -4.46
N GLY A 58 12.99 0.76 -5.21
CA GLY A 58 13.28 0.84 -6.66
C GLY A 58 12.03 0.90 -7.54
N GLU A 59 10.86 0.53 -7.01
CA GLU A 59 9.58 0.54 -7.72
C GLU A 59 8.59 1.45 -6.96
N PRO A 60 8.59 2.77 -7.22
CA PRO A 60 7.86 3.76 -6.41
C PRO A 60 6.33 3.64 -6.47
N ASP A 61 5.80 2.89 -7.43
CA ASP A 61 4.36 2.62 -7.57
C ASP A 61 3.96 1.23 -7.06
N ARG A 62 4.91 0.44 -6.55
CA ARG A 62 4.64 -0.89 -6.00
C ARG A 62 4.64 -0.84 -4.47
N ALA A 63 3.48 -1.12 -3.90
CA ALA A 63 3.29 -1.22 -2.45
C ALA A 63 2.95 -2.65 -2.02
N PHE A 64 3.29 -2.98 -0.79
CA PHE A 64 2.85 -4.20 -0.11
C PHE A 64 1.81 -3.88 0.96
N GLY A 65 0.96 -4.85 1.27
CA GLY A 65 0.01 -4.72 2.37
C GLY A 65 -1.01 -5.85 2.44
N LEU A 66 -2.16 -5.53 3.01
CA LEU A 66 -3.31 -6.42 3.06
C LEU A 66 -4.39 -5.97 2.07
N CYS A 67 -5.06 -6.93 1.46
CA CYS A 67 -6.16 -6.75 0.53
C CYS A 67 -7.38 -7.54 1.01
N ASP A 68 -8.49 -6.84 1.24
CA ASP A 68 -9.82 -7.45 1.40
C ASP A 68 -10.63 -7.16 0.15
N LEU A 69 -11.03 -8.19 -0.59
CA LEU A 69 -11.84 -8.05 -1.81
C LEU A 69 -13.36 -7.91 -1.53
N GLY A 70 -13.73 -7.56 -0.29
CA GLY A 70 -15.12 -7.49 0.17
C GLY A 70 -15.59 -8.76 0.88
N LEU A 71 -14.67 -9.66 1.22
CA LEU A 71 -14.93 -10.94 1.88
C LEU A 71 -14.83 -10.86 3.41
N ARG A 72 -14.41 -9.70 3.94
CA ARG A 72 -14.16 -9.49 5.38
C ARG A 72 -13.04 -10.37 5.93
N PHE A 73 -12.19 -10.86 5.04
CA PHE A 73 -11.06 -11.72 5.34
C PHE A 73 -9.85 -11.25 4.52
N PRO A 74 -9.05 -10.30 5.05
CA PRO A 74 -7.93 -9.72 4.33
C PRO A 74 -6.82 -10.75 4.07
N GLU A 75 -6.25 -10.73 2.87
CA GLU A 75 -5.10 -11.53 2.44
C GLU A 75 -3.87 -10.65 2.22
N LEU A 76 -2.66 -11.23 2.26
CA LEU A 76 -1.44 -10.53 1.88
C LEU A 76 -1.43 -10.23 0.38
N GLY A 77 -1.01 -9.02 -0.01
CA GLY A 77 -0.98 -8.54 -1.39
C GLY A 77 0.16 -7.57 -1.67
#